data_AF-I1TFG4-F1
#
_entry.id   AF-I1TFG4-F1
#
_cell.length_a   1.000
_cell.length_b   1.000
_cell.length_c   1.000
_cell.angle_alpha   90.00
_cell.angle_beta   90.00
_cell.angle_gamma   90.00
#
_symmetry.space_group_name_H-M   'P 1'
#
loop_
_entity.id
_entity.type
_entity.pdbx_description
1 polymer ?
#
loop_
_entity_poly.entity_id
_entity_poly.type
_entity_poly.pdbx_seq_one_letter_code
_entity_poly.pdbx_strand_id
1 'polypeptide(L)'
;TLVRSNAVDIIVVDSVAALVPRAEIEGEMGDSHVGLQARLMSQALRKLTGSISRSNCMVIFINQIRMKIGVMYGSPETTTGGNALKFYASVRLDIRRTGQIKAGEDIVGNTTRVKVVKNKVAPPFKQVEFDIMYGEGISKTGELLDLGVKAGLVEK
;
A
#
# COMPACT_ATOMS: atom_id res chain seq x y z
N THR A 1 -11.36 -14.18 -15.31
CA THR A 1 -10.53 -13.43 -14.33
C THR A 1 -11.30 -13.34 -13.03
N LEU A 2 -10.65 -13.54 -11.88
CA LEU A 2 -11.30 -13.58 -10.54
C LEU A 2 -12.28 -12.41 -10.32
N VAL A 3 -11.86 -11.18 -10.64
CA VAL A 3 -12.71 -9.97 -10.57
C VAL A 3 -14.00 -10.08 -11.40
N ARG A 4 -14.01 -10.81 -12.52
CA ARG A 4 -15.21 -10.96 -13.37
C ARG A 4 -16.13 -12.10 -12.95
N SER A 5 -15.68 -12.94 -12.03
CA SER A 5 -16.45 -14.10 -11.57
C SER A 5 -17.53 -13.73 -10.54
N ASN A 6 -17.47 -12.51 -9.96
CA ASN A 6 -18.29 -12.09 -8.82
C ASN A 6 -18.23 -13.04 -7.61
N ALA A 7 -17.24 -13.92 -7.54
CA ALA A 7 -17.06 -14.88 -6.46
C ALA A 7 -16.05 -14.42 -5.40
N VAL A 8 -15.46 -13.23 -5.56
CA VAL A 8 -14.37 -12.74 -4.71
C VAL A 8 -14.59 -11.28 -4.35
N ASP A 9 -14.68 -11.01 -3.05
CA ASP A 9 -14.90 -9.66 -2.51
C ASP A 9 -13.60 -8.86 -2.38
N ILE A 10 -12.47 -9.50 -2.09
CA ILE A 10 -11.18 -8.84 -1.86
C ILE A 10 -10.05 -9.58 -2.57
N ILE A 11 -9.22 -8.84 -3.30
CA ILE A 11 -7.98 -9.33 -3.93
C ILE A 11 -6.81 -8.47 -3.46
N VAL A 12 -5.76 -9.11 -2.97
CA VAL A 12 -4.50 -8.45 -2.60
C VAL A 12 -3.40 -8.88 -3.58
N VAL A 13 -2.70 -7.91 -4.16
CA VAL A 13 -1.55 -8.11 -5.05
C VAL A 13 -0.29 -7.70 -4.30
N ASP A 14 0.48 -8.68 -3.84
CA ASP A 14 1.76 -8.50 -3.16
C ASP A 14 2.91 -9.04 -4.03
N SER A 15 3.69 -8.20 -4.72
CA SER A 15 3.62 -6.73 -4.81
C SER A 15 3.67 -6.27 -6.27
N VAL A 16 3.33 -5.00 -6.51
CA VAL A 16 3.46 -4.37 -7.84
C VAL A 16 4.89 -4.46 -8.37
N ALA A 17 5.89 -4.38 -7.50
CA ALA A 17 7.30 -4.46 -7.88
C ALA A 17 7.65 -5.82 -8.49
N ALA A 18 6.96 -6.89 -8.08
CA ALA A 18 7.15 -8.25 -8.58
C ALA A 18 6.36 -8.55 -9.87
N LEU A 19 5.54 -7.62 -10.36
CA LEU A 19 4.85 -7.77 -11.64
C LEU A 19 5.83 -7.52 -12.80
N VAL A 20 6.69 -8.50 -13.07
CA VAL A 20 7.69 -8.44 -14.13
C VAL A 20 7.03 -8.80 -15.47
N PRO A 21 7.13 -7.93 -16.50
CA PRO A 21 6.63 -8.24 -17.83
C PRO A 21 7.30 -9.47 -18.43
N ARG A 22 6.54 -10.26 -19.20
CA ARG A 22 7.05 -11.47 -19.86
C ARG A 22 8.34 -11.27 -20.65
N ALA A 23 8.43 -10.18 -21.43
CA ALA A 23 9.62 -9.89 -22.23
C ALA A 23 10.87 -9.61 -21.38
N GLU A 24 10.71 -9.16 -20.13
CA GLU A 24 11.84 -8.97 -19.20
C GLU A 24 12.24 -10.29 -18.53
N ILE A 25 11.30 -11.23 -18.36
CA ILE A 25 11.60 -12.59 -17.86
C ILE A 25 12.33 -13.43 -18.93
N GLU A 26 11.95 -13.27 -20.20
CA GLU A 26 12.51 -14.01 -21.33
C GLU A 26 13.79 -13.38 -21.89
N GLY A 27 14.09 -12.12 -21.55
CA GLY A 27 15.29 -11.39 -21.99
C GLY A 27 16.52 -11.71 -21.14
N GLU A 28 17.67 -11.17 -21.55
CA GLU A 28 18.93 -11.33 -20.81
C GLU A 28 19.10 -10.23 -19.75
N MET A 29 19.88 -10.53 -18.69
CA MET A 29 20.24 -9.53 -17.70
C MET A 29 21.06 -8.40 -18.34
N GLY A 30 20.50 -7.19 -18.36
CA GLY A 30 21.13 -6.03 -18.98
C GLY A 30 20.37 -5.51 -20.21
N ASP A 31 19.38 -6.26 -20.70
CA ASP A 31 18.51 -5.79 -21.77
C ASP A 31 17.70 -4.56 -21.35
N SER A 32 17.69 -3.56 -22.23
CA SER A 32 17.00 -2.29 -21.96
C SER A 32 15.52 -2.41 -22.27
N HIS A 33 14.70 -2.55 -21.22
CA HIS A 33 13.24 -2.56 -21.31
C HIS A 33 12.62 -1.33 -20.62
N VAL A 34 12.91 -0.15 -21.16
CA VAL A 34 12.47 1.12 -20.56
C VAL A 34 10.94 1.20 -20.47
N GLY A 35 10.43 1.28 -19.24
CA GLY A 35 9.02 1.59 -18.96
C GLY A 35 8.03 0.47 -19.30
N LEU A 36 8.49 -0.76 -19.54
CA LEU A 36 7.64 -1.88 -19.91
C LEU A 36 6.60 -2.20 -18.82
N GLN A 37 7.05 -2.24 -17.56
CA GLN A 37 6.17 -2.45 -16.41
C GLN A 37 5.12 -1.33 -16.26
N ALA A 38 5.50 -0.07 -16.50
CA ALA A 38 4.57 1.07 -16.44
C ALA A 38 3.47 0.99 -17.51
N ARG A 39 3.82 0.53 -18.72
CA ARG A 39 2.86 0.31 -19.81
C ARG A 39 1.92 -0.84 -19.49
N LEU A 40 2.45 -1.96 -18.98
CA LEU A 40 1.66 -3.11 -18.52
C LEU A 40 0.61 -2.68 -17.49
N MET A 41 1.04 -1.96 -16.45
CA MET A 41 0.15 -1.46 -15.39
C MET A 41 -0.93 -0.52 -15.95
N SER A 42 -0.57 0.38 -16.86
CA SER A 42 -1.52 1.30 -17.49
C SER A 42 -2.61 0.56 -18.29
N GLN A 43 -2.22 -0.46 -19.04
CA GLN A 43 -3.17 -1.27 -19.81
C GLN A 43 -4.03 -2.17 -18.91
N ALA A 44 -3.41 -2.81 -17.91
CA ALA A 44 -4.10 -3.69 -16.97
C ALA A 44 -5.16 -2.91 -16.18
N LEU A 45 -4.79 -1.79 -15.56
CA LEU A 45 -5.71 -0.98 -14.75
C LEU A 45 -6.86 -0.40 -15.58
N ARG A 46 -6.61 0.01 -16.83
CA ARG A 46 -7.66 0.47 -17.74
C ARG A 46 -8.72 -0.61 -17.98
N LYS A 47 -8.32 -1.88 -18.14
CA LYS A 47 -9.24 -3.01 -18.36
C LYS A 47 -9.90 -3.49 -17.05
N LEU A 48 -9.17 -3.44 -15.94
CA LEU A 48 -9.63 -3.96 -14.65
C LEU A 48 -10.62 -3.01 -13.97
N THR A 49 -10.43 -1.69 -14.03
CA THR A 49 -11.23 -0.72 -13.26
C THR A 49 -12.74 -0.87 -13.49
N GLY A 50 -13.17 -1.02 -14.75
CA GLY A 50 -14.60 -1.25 -15.04
C GLY A 50 -15.11 -2.60 -14.54
N SER A 51 -14.26 -3.63 -14.50
CA SER A 51 -14.65 -4.95 -13.97
C SER A 51 -14.72 -4.93 -12.44
N ILE A 52 -13.77 -4.26 -11.78
CA ILE A 52 -13.72 -4.06 -10.31
C ILE A 52 -15.00 -3.35 -9.84
N SER A 53 -15.38 -2.26 -10.51
CA SER A 53 -16.58 -1.51 -10.14
C SER A 53 -17.87 -2.31 -10.30
N ARG A 54 -17.99 -3.15 -11.35
CA ARG A 54 -19.20 -3.96 -11.58
C ARG A 54 -19.32 -5.16 -10.66
N SER A 55 -18.19 -5.70 -10.21
CA SER A 55 -18.14 -6.87 -9.33
C SER A 55 -18.19 -6.51 -7.85
N ASN A 56 -18.16 -5.21 -7.52
CA ASN A 56 -18.03 -4.72 -6.15
C ASN A 56 -16.83 -5.34 -5.40
N CYS A 57 -15.77 -5.69 -6.13
CA CYS A 57 -14.57 -6.31 -5.59
C CYS A 57 -13.57 -5.22 -5.15
N MET A 58 -13.01 -5.32 -3.95
CA MET A 58 -11.92 -4.48 -3.49
C MET A 58 -10.57 -5.06 -3.96
N VAL A 59 -9.75 -4.25 -4.62
CA VAL A 59 -8.40 -4.66 -5.04
C VAL A 59 -7.36 -3.81 -4.34
N ILE A 60 -6.47 -4.46 -3.58
CA ILE A 60 -5.38 -3.85 -2.82
C ILE A 60 -4.06 -4.18 -3.52
N PHE A 61 -3.26 -3.15 -3.80
CA PHE A 61 -1.91 -3.31 -4.34
C PHE A 61 -0.89 -2.92 -3.29
N ILE A 62 -0.01 -3.85 -2.92
CA ILE A 62 1.16 -3.57 -2.11
C ILE A 62 2.28 -3.10 -3.04
N ASN A 63 2.93 -2.00 -2.69
CA ASN A 63 3.99 -1.41 -3.51
C ASN A 63 5.14 -0.94 -2.64
N GLN A 64 6.33 -0.97 -3.22
CA GLN A 64 7.57 -0.61 -2.57
C GLN A 64 7.98 0.81 -2.96
N ILE A 65 8.64 1.49 -2.04
CA ILE A 65 9.30 2.77 -2.31
C ILE A 65 10.62 2.50 -3.03
N ARG A 66 10.95 3.37 -3.98
CA ARG A 66 12.24 3.48 -4.67
C ARG A 66 12.66 4.95 -4.65
N MET A 67 13.94 5.21 -4.88
CA MET A 67 14.44 6.57 -5.04
C MET A 67 14.61 6.89 -6.52
N LYS A 68 14.14 8.06 -6.95
CA LYS A 68 14.40 8.58 -8.29
C LYS A 68 15.76 9.28 -8.29
N ILE A 69 16.71 8.73 -9.05
CA ILE A 69 18.04 9.30 -9.22
C ILE A 69 17.92 10.67 -9.94
N GLY A 70 18.69 11.66 -9.48
CA GLY A 70 18.80 12.97 -10.13
C GLY A 70 17.72 14.00 -9.75
N VAL A 71 16.89 13.74 -8.72
CA VAL A 71 15.96 14.74 -8.19
C VAL A 71 16.69 15.66 -7.20
N MET A 72 16.85 16.94 -7.55
CA MET A 72 17.48 17.96 -6.69
C MET A 72 16.49 18.77 -5.85
N TYR A 73 15.19 18.72 -6.15
CA TYR A 73 14.13 19.44 -5.42
C TYR A 73 12.88 18.57 -5.25
N GLY A 74 12.26 18.64 -4.06
CA GLY A 74 11.09 17.83 -3.69
C GLY A 74 11.45 16.44 -3.17
N SER A 75 10.44 15.58 -2.96
CA SER A 75 10.67 14.22 -2.47
C SER A 75 11.25 13.32 -3.58
N PRO A 76 12.38 12.63 -3.34
CA PRO A 76 12.94 11.67 -4.29
C PRO A 76 12.19 10.32 -4.28
N GLU A 77 11.23 10.13 -3.37
CA GLU A 77 10.48 8.88 -3.24
C GLU A 77 9.53 8.67 -4.43
N THR A 78 9.62 7.49 -5.03
CA THR A 78 8.72 7.02 -6.09
C THR A 78 8.28 5.58 -5.80
N THR A 79 7.29 5.11 -6.55
CA THR A 79 6.74 3.75 -6.45
C THR A 79 6.88 3.02 -7.78
N THR A 80 7.03 1.70 -7.74
CA THR A 80 7.15 0.88 -8.96
C THR A 80 5.85 0.84 -9.77
N GLY A 81 5.92 0.41 -11.04
CA GLY A 81 4.74 0.28 -11.91
C GLY A 81 4.25 1.58 -12.58
N GLY A 82 5.07 2.64 -12.55
CA GLY A 82 4.75 3.92 -13.19
C GLY A 82 3.65 4.72 -12.48
N ASN A 83 2.98 5.62 -13.21
CA ASN A 83 2.01 6.54 -12.62
C ASN A 83 0.56 6.05 -12.63
N ALA A 84 0.23 5.03 -13.42
CA ALA A 84 -1.16 4.60 -13.59
C ALA A 84 -1.85 4.26 -12.26
N LEU A 85 -1.20 3.46 -11.42
CA LEU A 85 -1.76 3.08 -10.11
C LEU A 85 -2.07 4.31 -9.23
N LYS A 86 -1.23 5.36 -9.30
CA LYS A 86 -1.46 6.60 -8.55
C LYS A 86 -2.77 7.28 -8.95
N PHE A 87 -3.18 7.21 -10.22
CA PHE A 87 -4.40 7.83 -10.72
C PHE A 87 -5.65 6.95 -10.50
N TYR A 88 -5.54 5.65 -10.78
CA TYR A 88 -6.64 4.69 -10.65
C TYR A 88 -7.02 4.39 -9.20
N ALA A 89 -6.05 4.37 -8.27
CA ALA A 89 -6.34 4.10 -6.86
C ALA A 89 -7.33 5.13 -6.28
N SER A 90 -8.38 4.63 -5.62
CA SER A 90 -9.35 5.45 -4.88
C SER A 90 -8.79 5.94 -3.56
N VAL A 91 -8.02 5.09 -2.87
CA VAL A 91 -7.32 5.40 -1.63
C VAL A 91 -5.85 5.01 -1.79
N ARG A 92 -4.95 5.82 -1.25
CA ARG A 92 -3.52 5.47 -1.12
C ARG A 92 -3.07 5.69 0.31
N LEU A 93 -2.40 4.68 0.84
CA LEU A 93 -1.87 4.65 2.20
C LEU A 93 -0.34 4.63 2.11
N ASP A 94 0.30 5.54 2.85
CA ASP A 94 1.75 5.51 3.12
C ASP A 94 1.92 4.97 4.54
N ILE A 95 2.51 3.78 4.66
CA ILE A 95 2.74 3.07 5.92
C ILE A 95 4.23 3.14 6.27
N ARG A 96 4.55 3.60 7.48
CA ARG A 96 5.92 3.70 7.97
C ARG A 96 6.02 3.20 9.39
N ARG A 97 7.06 2.42 9.67
CA ARG A 97 7.48 2.13 11.04
C ARG A 97 8.06 3.40 11.65
N THR A 98 7.51 3.83 12.78
CA THR A 98 7.97 5.02 13.53
C THR A 98 8.81 4.66 14.75
N GLY A 99 8.60 3.49 15.34
CA GLY A 99 9.30 3.05 16.54
C GLY A 99 9.33 1.53 16.70
N GLN A 100 10.04 1.09 17.72
CA GLN A 100 10.09 -0.31 18.18
C GLN A 100 9.46 -0.41 19.56
N ILE A 101 8.66 -1.45 19.77
CA ILE A 101 8.03 -1.76 21.05
C ILE A 101 8.91 -2.81 21.72
N LYS A 102 9.34 -2.54 22.95
CA LYS A 102 10.24 -3.41 23.70
C LYS A 102 9.58 -3.93 24.98
N ALA A 103 9.85 -5.18 25.30
CA ALA A 103 9.57 -5.80 26.59
C ALA A 103 10.90 -6.21 27.21
N GLY A 104 11.45 -5.37 28.08
CA GLY A 104 12.83 -5.53 28.54
C GLY A 104 13.82 -5.33 27.39
N GLU A 105 14.63 -6.34 27.09
CA GLU A 105 15.59 -6.33 25.98
C GLU A 105 14.98 -6.77 24.64
N ASP A 106 13.85 -7.49 24.68
CA ASP A 106 13.23 -8.07 23.49
C ASP A 106 12.38 -7.04 22.72
N ILE A 107 12.52 -7.02 21.39
CA ILE A 107 11.67 -6.23 20.51
C ILE A 107 10.43 -7.07 20.16
N VAL A 108 9.30 -6.71 20.76
CA VAL A 108 8.03 -7.45 20.66
C VAL A 108 7.10 -6.91 19.57
N GLY A 109 7.40 -5.73 19.03
CA GLY A 109 6.56 -5.13 17.98
C GLY A 109 7.10 -3.83 17.43
N ASN A 110 6.29 -3.17 16.61
CA ASN A 110 6.60 -1.90 15.97
C ASN A 110 5.42 -0.93 16.09
N THR A 111 5.70 0.29 16.54
CA THR A 111 4.76 1.40 16.36
C THR A 111 4.78 1.83 14.90
N THR A 112 3.60 1.90 14.30
CA THR A 112 3.40 2.11 12.87
C THR A 112 2.47 3.30 12.63
N ARG A 113 2.87 4.17 11.72
CA ARG A 113 2.06 5.30 11.26
C ARG A 113 1.57 5.05 9.84
N VAL A 114 0.27 5.24 9.62
CA VAL A 114 -0.34 5.19 8.29
C VAL A 114 -0.92 6.56 7.95
N LYS A 115 -0.48 7.14 6.83
CA LYS A 115 -0.99 8.40 6.29
C LYS A 115 -1.82 8.15 5.03
N VAL A 116 -3.02 8.74 4.97
CA VAL A 116 -3.87 8.69 3.79
C VAL A 116 -3.41 9.74 2.78
N VAL A 117 -2.48 9.38 1.89
CA VAL A 117 -1.88 10.32 0.91
C VAL A 117 -2.78 10.62 -0.30
N LYS A 118 -3.81 9.80 -0.52
CA LYS A 118 -4.88 10.07 -1.50
C LYS A 118 -6.19 9.48 -0.99
N ASN A 119 -7.27 10.21 -1.14
CA ASN A 119 -8.61 9.75 -0.81
C ASN A 119 -9.62 10.37 -1.79
N LYS A 120 -10.46 9.54 -2.43
CA LYS A 120 -11.56 9.97 -3.31
C LYS A 120 -12.94 9.89 -2.66
N VAL A 121 -13.05 9.35 -1.44
CA VAL A 121 -14.34 9.08 -0.77
C VAL A 121 -14.51 9.85 0.54
N ALA A 122 -13.44 10.42 1.08
CA ALA A 122 -13.46 11.26 2.27
C ALA A 122 -12.25 12.24 2.25
N PRO A 123 -12.15 13.19 3.20
CA PRO A 123 -11.01 14.11 3.25
C PRO A 123 -9.66 13.36 3.34
N PRO A 124 -8.66 13.70 2.50
CA PRO A 124 -7.33 13.09 2.52
C PRO A 124 -6.45 13.65 3.65
N PHE A 125 -5.23 13.11 3.76
CA PHE A 125 -4.13 13.57 4.63
C PHE A 125 -4.30 13.36 6.13
N LYS A 126 -5.38 12.72 6.56
CA LYS A 126 -5.47 12.15 7.91
C LYS A 126 -4.41 11.06 8.09
N GLN A 127 -3.98 10.88 9.34
CA GLN A 127 -3.04 9.84 9.74
C GLN A 127 -3.55 9.12 10.98
N VAL A 128 -3.12 7.89 11.14
CA VAL A 128 -3.37 7.06 12.33
C VAL A 128 -2.04 6.43 12.76
N GLU A 129 -1.90 6.23 14.06
CA GLU A 129 -0.80 5.50 14.67
C GLU A 129 -1.37 4.34 15.45
N PHE A 130 -0.75 3.18 15.30
CA PHE A 130 -1.13 1.95 15.98
C PHE A 130 0.07 1.04 16.10
N ASP A 131 -0.02 0.08 17.01
CA ASP A 131 1.02 -0.89 17.27
C ASP A 131 0.78 -2.19 16.51
N ILE A 132 1.85 -2.71 15.90
CA ILE A 132 1.88 -4.03 15.28
C ILE A 132 2.77 -4.93 16.14
N MET A 133 2.15 -5.87 16.86
CA MET A 133 2.84 -6.85 17.69
C MET A 133 3.25 -8.05 16.82
N TYR A 134 4.48 -8.54 17.00
CA TYR A 134 4.95 -9.68 16.22
C TYR A 134 4.20 -10.96 16.60
N GLY A 135 3.75 -11.72 15.60
CA GLY A 135 2.96 -12.93 15.80
C GLY A 135 1.46 -12.72 16.07
N GLU A 136 1.04 -11.50 16.43
CA GLU A 136 -0.35 -11.18 16.75
C GLU A 136 -1.00 -10.22 15.72
N GLY A 137 -0.22 -9.31 15.14
CA GLY A 137 -0.71 -8.31 14.20
C GLY A 137 -1.07 -6.98 14.87
N ILE A 138 -2.08 -6.27 14.36
CA ILE A 138 -2.47 -4.95 14.87
C ILE A 138 -3.11 -5.10 16.26
N SER A 139 -2.60 -4.36 17.25
CA SER A 139 -3.11 -4.35 18.62
C SER A 139 -4.43 -3.57 18.72
N LYS A 140 -5.55 -4.28 18.48
CA LYS A 140 -6.90 -3.69 18.53
C LYS A 140 -7.26 -3.15 19.92
N THR A 141 -6.88 -3.88 20.97
CA THR A 141 -7.20 -3.51 22.35
C THR A 141 -6.42 -2.27 22.78
N GLY A 142 -5.15 -2.16 22.38
CA GLY A 142 -4.34 -0.97 22.62
C GLY A 142 -4.94 0.26 21.94
N GLU A 143 -5.29 0.13 20.65
CA GLU A 143 -5.90 1.23 19.90
C GLU A 143 -7.26 1.67 20.49
N LEU A 144 -8.09 0.73 20.94
CA LEU A 144 -9.36 1.03 21.58
C LEU A 144 -9.18 1.80 22.90
N LEU A 145 -8.20 1.41 23.72
CA LEU A 145 -7.89 2.07 24.98
C LEU A 145 -7.39 3.50 24.74
N ASP A 146 -6.45 3.67 23.80
CA ASP A 146 -5.91 4.99 23.44
C ASP A 146 -7.00 5.93 22.91
N LEU A 147 -7.91 5.41 22.09
CA LEU A 147 -9.07 6.16 21.63
C LEU A 147 -10.03 6.50 22.77
N GLY A 148 -10.24 5.57 23.71
CA GLY A 148 -11.08 5.78 24.90
C GLY A 148 -10.53 6.88 25.82
N VAL A 149 -9.24 6.86 26.10
CA VAL A 149 -8.54 7.91 26.88
C VAL A 149 -8.62 9.25 26.14
N LYS A 150 -8.35 9.26 24.83
CA LYS A 150 -8.42 10.49 24.01
C LYS A 150 -9.83 11.07 23.93
N ALA A 151 -10.85 10.22 23.94
CA ALA A 151 -12.25 10.62 23.94
C ALA A 151 -12.78 10.99 25.34
N GLY A 152 -11.98 10.82 26.40
CA GLY A 152 -12.41 11.07 27.78
C GLY A 152 -13.39 10.03 28.32
N LEU A 153 -13.46 8.85 27.70
CA LEU A 153 -14.31 7.74 28.13
C LEU A 153 -13.62 6.83 29.16
N VAL A 154 -12.29 6.91 29.26
CA VAL A 154 -11.46 6.13 30.17
C VAL A 154 -10.50 7.08 30.89
N GLU A 155 -10.46 7.02 32.21
CA GLU A 155 -9.46 7.74 33.02
C GLU A 155 -8.13 6.99 33.02
N LYS A 156 -7.03 7.76 33.06
CA LYS A 156 -5.66 7.24 32.96
C LYS A 156 -5.04 7.05 34.34
#